data_AF-A0A959RLB3-F1
#
_entry.id   AF-A0A959RLB3-F1
#
_cell.length_a   1.000
_cell.length_b   1.000
_cell.length_c   1.000
_cell.angle_alpha   90.00
_cell.angle_beta   90.00
_cell.angle_gamma   90.00
#
_symmetry.space_group_name_H-M   'P 1'
#
loop_
_entity.id
_entity.type
_entity.pdbx_description
1 polymer ?
#
loop_
_entity_poly.entity_id
_entity_poly.type
_entity_poly.pdbx_seq_one_letter_code
_entity_poly.pdbx_strand_id
1 'polypeptide(L)'
;MLSHHEINIRKFLSHHFSLFPNNYLWHSELSSLDLKYEAEKFREIIYSANKENEIQKYIKDNRKWFIPASIYKEYNFAHHGAYLFPEMALGKKYNVDYCLIGKNSDGYHVVFTEFENPDTNFKLESINSESESVRKGLAQIRDWKRWIDSNRDYFLKANSLTDNGIDIPSHRFHYCLIVSRRDRMDKSSYNFKSQLASESVNLKIATYDRLVENILKLSNGY
;
A
#
# COMPACT_ATOMS: atom_id res chain seq x y z
N MET A 1 22.90 -14.63 11.94
CA MET A 1 21.74 -15.16 11.18
C MET A 1 21.51 -16.58 11.68
N LEU A 2 20.48 -16.83 12.48
CA LEU A 2 20.16 -18.16 13.00
C LEU A 2 19.61 -19.01 11.85
N SER A 3 20.47 -19.79 11.17
CA SER A 3 20.04 -20.65 10.06
C SER A 3 19.58 -22.00 10.60
N HIS A 4 18.27 -22.16 10.80
CA HIS A 4 17.65 -23.46 11.06
C HIS A 4 17.21 -24.11 9.74
N HIS A 5 17.35 -25.43 9.61
CA HIS A 5 17.04 -26.13 8.35
C HIS A 5 15.53 -26.13 8.04
N GLU A 6 14.69 -26.24 9.07
CA GLU A 6 13.23 -26.21 8.93
C GLU A 6 12.69 -24.80 8.63
N ILE A 7 11.82 -24.72 7.61
CA ILE A 7 11.16 -23.46 7.20
C ILE A 7 10.22 -22.93 8.31
N ASN A 8 9.52 -23.82 9.01
CA ASN A 8 8.61 -23.42 10.09
C ASN A 8 9.34 -22.81 11.29
N ILE A 9 10.49 -23.37 11.66
CA ILE A 9 11.34 -22.82 12.74
C ILE A 9 11.98 -21.52 12.29
N ARG A 10 12.46 -21.43 11.04
CA ARG A 10 12.92 -20.15 10.48
C ARG A 10 11.84 -19.10 10.57
N LYS A 11 10.62 -19.40 10.12
CA LYS A 11 9.44 -18.52 10.19
C LYS A 11 9.15 -18.09 11.62
N PHE A 12 9.11 -19.02 12.58
CA PHE A 12 8.89 -18.72 13.99
C PHE A 12 9.95 -17.76 14.58
N LEU A 13 11.23 -18.08 14.40
CA LEU A 13 12.35 -17.24 14.89
C LEU A 13 12.30 -15.86 14.25
N SER A 14 12.11 -15.83 12.94
CA SER A 14 11.90 -14.64 12.14
C SER A 14 10.80 -13.74 12.70
N HIS A 15 9.58 -14.27 12.91
CA HIS A 15 8.48 -13.52 13.51
C HIS A 15 8.87 -13.04 14.91
N HIS A 16 9.44 -13.90 15.75
CA HIS A 16 9.81 -13.56 17.12
C HIS A 16 10.83 -12.41 17.22
N PHE A 17 11.78 -12.33 16.30
CA PHE A 17 12.82 -11.29 16.29
C PHE A 17 12.45 -10.03 15.49
N SER A 18 11.29 -10.01 14.84
CA SER A 18 10.80 -8.83 14.13
C SER A 18 10.24 -7.78 15.10
N LEU A 19 10.38 -6.49 14.75
CA LEU A 19 9.87 -5.39 15.58
C LEU A 19 8.34 -5.44 15.72
N PHE A 20 7.64 -5.88 14.68
CA PHE A 20 6.20 -6.09 14.67
C PHE A 20 5.90 -7.47 14.08
N PRO A 21 5.96 -8.54 14.91
CA PRO A 21 5.85 -9.92 14.45
C PRO A 21 4.61 -10.20 13.61
N ASN A 22 3.46 -9.64 14.00
CA ASN A 22 2.18 -9.88 13.32
C ASN A 22 1.98 -9.07 12.04
N ASN A 23 2.86 -8.08 11.78
CA ASN A 23 2.77 -7.16 10.65
C ASN A 23 3.93 -7.33 9.67
N TYR A 24 4.95 -8.10 10.04
CA TYR A 24 6.11 -8.31 9.20
C TYR A 24 5.78 -9.18 7.99
N LEU A 25 6.24 -8.74 6.83
CA LEU A 25 6.03 -9.42 5.55
C LEU A 25 7.24 -10.27 5.21
N TRP A 26 7.09 -11.59 5.29
CA TRP A 26 8.19 -12.51 5.00
C TRP A 26 8.31 -12.79 3.51
N HIS A 27 9.49 -12.59 2.95
CA HIS A 27 9.76 -12.99 1.56
C HIS A 27 9.54 -14.50 1.35
N SER A 28 9.85 -15.33 2.34
CA SER A 28 9.64 -16.78 2.25
C SER A 28 8.17 -17.17 2.09
N GLU A 29 7.22 -16.37 2.58
CA GLU A 29 5.79 -16.64 2.38
C GLU A 29 5.40 -16.53 0.90
N LEU A 30 6.07 -15.66 0.15
CA LEU A 30 5.86 -15.50 -1.29
C LEU A 30 6.28 -16.75 -2.08
N SER A 31 7.27 -17.51 -1.60
CA SER A 31 7.73 -18.73 -2.27
C SER A 31 6.70 -19.86 -2.29
N SER A 32 5.70 -19.80 -1.40
CA SER A 32 4.59 -20.75 -1.36
C SER A 32 3.40 -20.37 -2.23
N LEU A 33 3.41 -19.17 -2.82
CA LEU A 33 2.31 -18.65 -3.64
C LEU A 33 2.57 -18.91 -5.11
N ASP A 34 1.54 -19.39 -5.82
CA ASP A 34 1.50 -19.26 -7.26
C ASP A 34 1.10 -17.82 -7.63
N LEU A 35 2.11 -16.96 -7.80
CA LEU A 35 1.90 -15.54 -8.08
C LEU A 35 1.11 -15.28 -9.38
N LYS A 36 1.17 -16.19 -10.37
CA LYS A 36 0.40 -16.05 -11.60
C LYS A 36 -1.08 -16.31 -11.33
N TYR A 37 -1.36 -17.43 -10.65
CA TYR A 37 -2.72 -17.75 -10.23
C TYR A 37 -3.33 -16.66 -9.33
N GLU A 38 -2.57 -16.18 -8.34
CA GLU A 38 -3.04 -15.12 -7.44
C GLU A 38 -3.29 -13.79 -8.16
N ALA A 39 -2.43 -13.42 -9.12
CA ALA A 39 -2.63 -12.23 -9.94
C ALA A 39 -3.87 -12.35 -10.84
N GLU A 40 -4.09 -13.52 -11.47
CA GLU A 40 -5.27 -13.79 -12.29
C GLU A 40 -6.56 -13.77 -11.45
N LYS A 41 -6.56 -14.42 -10.28
CA LYS A 41 -7.69 -14.38 -9.35
C LYS A 41 -8.00 -12.97 -8.89
N PHE A 42 -6.97 -12.21 -8.52
CA PHE A 42 -7.17 -10.82 -8.14
C PHE A 42 -7.73 -9.99 -9.31
N ARG A 43 -7.26 -10.23 -10.53
CA ARG A 43 -7.81 -9.59 -11.74
C ARG A 43 -9.30 -9.89 -11.93
N GLU A 44 -9.74 -11.13 -11.73
CA GLU A 44 -11.17 -11.48 -11.78
C GLU A 44 -11.99 -10.70 -10.75
N ILE A 45 -11.46 -10.56 -9.53
CA ILE A 45 -12.11 -9.79 -8.45
C ILE A 45 -12.22 -8.31 -8.81
N ILE A 46 -11.15 -7.65 -9.27
CA ILE A 46 -11.22 -6.21 -9.59
C ILE A 46 -12.17 -5.93 -10.77
N TYR A 47 -12.31 -6.86 -11.71
CA TYR A 47 -13.19 -6.70 -12.87
C TYR A 47 -14.65 -7.03 -12.58
N SER A 48 -14.94 -7.79 -11.53
CA SER A 48 -16.30 -8.06 -11.04
C SER A 48 -16.76 -7.08 -9.97
N ALA A 49 -15.83 -6.41 -9.28
CA ALA A 49 -16.13 -5.48 -8.21
C ALA A 49 -16.72 -4.16 -8.74
N ASN A 50 -17.82 -3.71 -8.12
CA ASN A 50 -18.44 -2.41 -8.40
C ASN A 50 -18.11 -1.34 -7.34
N LYS A 51 -17.52 -1.76 -6.23
CA LYS A 51 -17.20 -0.94 -5.05
C LYS A 51 -15.87 -1.38 -4.44
N GLU A 52 -15.16 -0.43 -3.81
CA GLU A 52 -13.89 -0.68 -3.12
C GLU A 52 -14.02 -1.73 -1.99
N ASN A 53 -15.16 -1.73 -1.29
CA ASN A 53 -15.53 -2.67 -0.23
C ASN A 53 -15.32 -4.13 -0.65
N GLU A 54 -15.69 -4.49 -1.88
CA GLU A 54 -15.65 -5.87 -2.35
C GLU A 54 -14.19 -6.35 -2.49
N ILE A 55 -13.30 -5.46 -2.94
CA ILE A 55 -11.87 -5.70 -3.00
C ILE A 55 -11.28 -5.80 -1.59
N GLN A 56 -11.61 -4.86 -0.70
CA GLN A 56 -11.11 -4.89 0.67
C GLN A 56 -11.55 -6.16 1.40
N LYS A 57 -12.81 -6.57 1.23
CA LYS A 57 -13.37 -7.81 1.79
C LYS A 57 -12.63 -9.03 1.26
N TYR A 58 -12.40 -9.11 -0.06
CA TYR A 58 -11.60 -10.19 -0.65
C TYR A 58 -10.21 -10.30 -0.02
N ILE A 59 -9.51 -9.18 0.16
CA ILE A 59 -8.17 -9.16 0.75
C ILE A 59 -8.21 -9.61 2.22
N LYS A 60 -9.13 -9.04 3.03
CA LYS A 60 -9.21 -9.28 4.47
C LYS A 60 -9.68 -10.69 4.79
N ASP A 61 -10.77 -11.15 4.19
CA ASP A 61 -11.37 -12.46 4.47
C ASP A 61 -10.44 -13.61 4.08
N ASN A 62 -9.66 -13.43 3.00
CA ASN A 62 -8.72 -14.44 2.50
C ASN A 62 -7.27 -14.20 2.97
N ARG A 63 -7.02 -13.19 3.83
CA ARG A 63 -5.70 -12.79 4.31
C ARG A 63 -4.66 -12.60 3.19
N LYS A 64 -5.08 -12.03 2.06
CA LYS A 64 -4.24 -11.81 0.87
C LYS A 64 -3.37 -10.57 1.02
N TRP A 65 -2.66 -10.44 2.14
CA TRP A 65 -1.86 -9.25 2.50
C TRP A 65 -0.73 -8.95 1.51
N PHE A 66 -0.29 -9.94 0.73
CA PHE A 66 0.68 -9.73 -0.35
C PHE A 66 0.14 -8.79 -1.45
N ILE A 67 -1.18 -8.64 -1.60
CA ILE A 67 -1.81 -7.73 -2.58
C ILE A 67 -1.50 -6.27 -2.24
N PRO A 68 -1.91 -5.73 -1.08
CA PRO A 68 -1.51 -4.38 -0.70
C PRO A 68 0.01 -4.28 -0.49
N ALA A 69 0.70 -5.31 0.00
CA ALA A 69 2.16 -5.29 0.10
C ALA A 69 2.87 -5.18 -1.26
N SER A 70 2.25 -5.59 -2.36
CA SER A 70 2.82 -5.43 -3.72
C SER A 70 3.06 -3.95 -4.10
N ILE A 71 2.46 -3.01 -3.37
CA ILE A 71 2.71 -1.57 -3.52
C ILE A 71 4.19 -1.21 -3.31
N TYR A 72 4.96 -1.99 -2.53
CA TYR A 72 6.40 -1.77 -2.39
C TYR A 72 7.15 -1.77 -3.73
N LYS A 73 6.61 -2.44 -4.76
CA LYS A 73 7.16 -2.41 -6.13
C LYS A 73 7.09 -1.06 -6.83
N GLU A 74 6.40 -0.08 -6.24
CA GLU A 74 6.40 1.31 -6.69
C GLU A 74 7.50 2.16 -6.05
N TYR A 75 8.27 1.59 -5.12
CA TYR A 75 9.25 2.28 -4.28
C TYR A 75 10.59 1.53 -4.26
N ASN A 76 11.63 2.21 -3.74
CA ASN A 76 12.99 1.70 -3.65
C ASN A 76 13.40 1.33 -2.20
N PHE A 77 12.43 0.98 -1.36
CA PHE A 77 12.63 0.57 0.03
C PHE A 77 11.88 -0.74 0.34
N ALA A 78 12.02 -1.24 1.58
CA ALA A 78 11.48 -2.50 2.10
C ALA A 78 12.34 -3.76 1.91
N HIS A 79 13.47 -3.65 1.19
CA HIS A 79 14.44 -4.73 1.05
C HIS A 79 15.27 -5.02 2.32
N HIS A 80 15.22 -4.14 3.34
CA HIS A 80 15.84 -4.36 4.66
C HIS A 80 14.82 -4.58 5.80
N GLY A 81 13.54 -4.69 5.46
CA GLY A 81 12.45 -4.89 6.41
C GLY A 81 11.16 -4.29 5.86
N ALA A 82 10.09 -5.07 5.88
CA ALA A 82 8.80 -4.73 5.30
C ALA A 82 7.69 -5.08 6.30
N TYR A 83 6.79 -4.14 6.56
CA TYR A 83 5.69 -4.29 7.49
C TYR A 83 4.40 -3.74 6.89
N LEU A 84 3.28 -4.42 7.12
CA LEU A 84 1.96 -3.96 6.68
C LEU A 84 0.99 -3.94 7.86
N PHE A 85 0.34 -2.79 8.03
CA PHE A 85 -0.69 -2.55 9.03
C PHE A 85 -2.00 -2.22 8.31
N PRO A 86 -3.01 -3.11 8.36
CA PRO A 86 -4.33 -2.79 7.85
C PRO A 86 -5.04 -1.81 8.80
N GLU A 87 -5.80 -0.87 8.24
CA GLU A 87 -6.69 0.04 9.00
C GLU A 87 -5.97 0.85 10.10
N MET A 88 -4.77 1.34 9.81
CA MET A 88 -3.95 2.04 10.82
C MET A 88 -4.50 3.43 11.11
N ALA A 89 -4.72 3.72 12.39
CA ALA A 89 -5.30 4.98 12.83
C ALA A 89 -4.31 6.16 12.79
N LEU A 90 -4.79 7.31 12.34
CA LEU A 90 -4.14 8.61 12.42
C LEU A 90 -4.87 9.46 13.46
N GLY A 91 -4.46 9.31 14.71
CA GLY A 91 -5.16 9.92 15.84
C GLY A 91 -6.53 9.29 16.03
N LYS A 92 -7.56 10.12 16.25
CA LYS A 92 -8.95 9.66 16.42
C LYS A 92 -9.84 9.90 15.20
N LYS A 93 -9.32 10.61 14.19
CA LYS A 93 -10.14 11.22 13.13
C LYS A 93 -10.07 10.45 11.81
N TYR A 94 -8.92 9.89 11.48
CA TYR A 94 -8.71 9.23 10.20
C TYR A 94 -8.14 7.84 10.41
N ASN A 95 -8.44 6.94 9.47
CA ASN A 95 -7.81 5.63 9.34
C ASN A 95 -7.37 5.50 7.90
N VAL A 96 -6.17 4.96 7.68
CA VAL A 96 -5.70 4.61 6.34
C VAL A 96 -6.09 3.16 6.06
N ASP A 97 -6.41 2.80 4.82
CA ASP A 97 -6.71 1.41 4.48
C ASP A 97 -5.51 0.50 4.76
N TYR A 98 -4.32 0.95 4.37
CA TYR A 98 -3.06 0.26 4.65
C TYR A 98 -1.94 1.26 4.97
N CYS A 99 -1.15 0.94 5.99
CA CYS A 99 0.14 1.57 6.24
C CYS A 99 1.25 0.55 6.00
N LEU A 100 2.15 0.89 5.07
CA LEU A 100 3.32 0.09 4.74
C LEU A 100 4.57 0.76 5.31
N ILE A 101 5.33 0.06 6.15
CA ILE A 101 6.59 0.57 6.70
C ILE A 101 7.75 -0.21 6.08
N GLY A 102 8.57 0.44 5.26
CA GLY A 102 9.68 -0.18 4.55
C GLY A 102 11.01 0.41 4.98
N LYS A 103 12.04 -0.43 5.13
CA LYS A 103 13.41 -0.01 5.43
C LYS A 103 14.34 -0.14 4.21
N ASN A 104 15.19 0.85 4.00
CA ASN A 104 16.36 0.79 3.12
C ASN A 104 17.60 1.31 3.87
N SER A 105 18.70 1.54 3.15
CA SER A 105 19.95 2.09 3.70
C SER A 105 19.77 3.46 4.35
N ASP A 106 18.82 4.27 3.88
CA ASP A 106 18.60 5.63 4.37
C ASP A 106 17.77 5.62 5.67
N GLY A 107 17.02 4.56 5.92
CA GLY A 107 16.25 4.33 7.13
C GLY A 107 14.84 3.83 6.83
N TYR A 108 13.88 4.19 7.68
CA TYR A 108 12.49 3.79 7.51
C TYR A 108 11.71 4.82 6.69
N HIS A 109 10.75 4.30 5.92
CA HIS A 109 9.78 5.02 5.11
C HIS A 109 8.39 4.49 5.40
N VAL A 110 7.38 5.34 5.25
CA VAL A 110 5.96 4.99 5.38
C VAL A 110 5.24 5.24 4.06
N VAL A 111 4.35 4.34 3.66
CA VAL A 111 3.35 4.59 2.62
C VAL A 111 1.96 4.45 3.24
N PHE A 112 1.22 5.55 3.29
CA PHE A 112 -0.22 5.51 3.57
C PHE A 112 -0.99 5.29 2.29
N THR A 113 -1.87 4.31 2.29
CA THR A 113 -2.57 3.87 1.10
C THR A 113 -4.06 4.01 1.27
N GLU A 114 -4.72 4.57 0.25
CA GLU A 114 -6.17 4.65 0.10
C GLU A 114 -6.60 3.82 -1.12
N PHE A 115 -7.59 2.94 -0.94
CA PHE A 115 -8.24 2.18 -1.99
C PHE A 115 -9.61 2.81 -2.26
N GLU A 116 -9.79 3.29 -3.48
CA GLU A 116 -11.03 3.87 -3.97
C GLU A 116 -11.68 2.95 -5.01
N ASN A 117 -12.83 3.33 -5.56
CA ASN A 117 -13.63 2.45 -6.42
C ASN A 117 -12.83 1.96 -7.66
N PRO A 118 -12.77 0.63 -7.92
CA PRO A 118 -12.20 0.10 -9.17
C PRO A 118 -13.03 0.47 -10.40
N ASP A 119 -14.36 0.51 -10.29
CA ASP A 119 -15.27 0.69 -11.40
C ASP A 119 -15.71 2.16 -11.55
N THR A 120 -14.71 3.04 -11.64
CA THR A 120 -14.93 4.47 -11.85
C THR A 120 -14.00 5.00 -12.93
N ASN A 121 -14.52 5.84 -13.81
CA ASN A 121 -13.68 6.61 -14.72
C ASN A 121 -12.77 7.50 -13.89
N PHE A 122 -11.50 7.61 -14.26
CA PHE A 122 -10.58 8.47 -13.52
C PHE A 122 -10.90 9.95 -13.73
N LYS A 123 -11.23 10.30 -14.97
CA LYS A 123 -11.57 11.65 -15.40
C LYS A 123 -12.98 11.69 -15.97
N LEU A 124 -13.73 12.73 -15.63
CA LEU A 124 -15.02 13.05 -16.20
C LEU A 124 -14.82 13.96 -17.41
N GLU A 125 -15.08 13.44 -18.61
CA GLU A 125 -14.89 14.18 -19.87
C GLU A 125 -15.75 15.45 -19.93
N SER A 126 -17.00 15.37 -19.43
CA SER A 126 -17.98 16.46 -19.51
C SER A 126 -17.54 17.76 -18.83
N ILE A 127 -16.72 17.65 -17.77
CA ILE A 127 -16.29 18.79 -16.94
C ILE A 127 -14.77 18.84 -16.76
N ASN A 128 -14.02 18.04 -17.53
CA ASN A 128 -12.56 18.00 -17.53
C ASN A 128 -11.94 17.90 -16.11
N SER A 129 -12.55 17.12 -15.20
CA SER A 129 -12.10 17.00 -13.80
C SER A 129 -12.09 15.55 -13.30
N GLU A 130 -11.49 15.32 -12.13
CA GLU A 130 -11.52 14.03 -11.43
C GLU A 130 -12.96 13.54 -11.20
N SER A 131 -13.15 12.23 -11.32
CA SER A 131 -14.35 11.61 -10.78
C SER A 131 -14.45 11.80 -9.27
N GLU A 132 -15.66 11.62 -8.75
CA GLU A 132 -15.92 11.81 -7.32
C GLU A 132 -15.05 10.91 -6.43
N SER A 133 -14.84 9.66 -6.84
CA SER A 133 -14.01 8.68 -6.11
C SER A 133 -12.54 9.11 -6.09
N VAL A 134 -11.98 9.53 -7.23
CA VAL A 134 -10.61 10.07 -7.28
C VAL A 134 -10.48 11.32 -6.39
N ARG A 135 -11.47 12.22 -6.46
CA ARG A 135 -11.47 13.47 -5.67
C ARG A 135 -11.55 13.20 -4.17
N LYS A 136 -12.37 12.23 -3.75
CA LYS A 136 -12.50 11.78 -2.35
C LYS A 136 -11.19 11.21 -1.83
N GLY A 137 -10.59 10.24 -2.53
CA GLY A 137 -9.32 9.65 -2.12
C GLY A 137 -8.19 10.67 -2.04
N LEU A 138 -8.10 11.60 -3.00
CA LEU A 138 -7.12 12.70 -2.95
C LEU A 138 -7.38 13.66 -1.77
N ALA A 139 -8.64 13.94 -1.44
CA ALA A 139 -8.98 14.76 -0.27
C ALA A 139 -8.57 14.06 1.04
N GLN A 140 -8.84 12.77 1.18
CA GLN A 140 -8.41 11.98 2.34
C GLN A 140 -6.88 11.99 2.50
N ILE A 141 -6.14 11.74 1.41
CA ILE A 141 -4.67 11.80 1.42
C ILE A 141 -4.16 13.18 1.84
N ARG A 142 -4.76 14.26 1.35
CA ARG A 142 -4.40 15.63 1.76
C ARG A 142 -4.68 15.86 3.25
N ASP A 143 -5.77 15.31 3.78
CA ASP A 143 -6.08 15.38 5.21
C ASP A 143 -5.05 14.64 6.06
N TRP A 144 -4.65 13.44 5.63
CA TRP A 144 -3.61 12.67 6.30
C TRP A 144 -2.27 13.37 6.27
N LYS A 145 -1.87 13.93 5.12
CA LYS A 145 -0.62 14.69 4.99
C LYS A 145 -0.59 15.86 5.97
N ARG A 146 -1.63 16.69 5.98
CA ARG A 146 -1.76 17.81 6.93
C ARG A 146 -1.70 17.36 8.38
N TRP A 147 -2.33 16.21 8.68
CA TRP A 147 -2.31 15.65 10.02
C TRP A 147 -0.91 15.20 10.41
N ILE A 148 -0.19 14.47 9.55
CA ILE A 148 1.17 13.99 9.80
C ILE A 148 2.16 15.14 9.96
N ASP A 149 2.06 16.18 9.12
CA ASP A 149 2.92 17.36 9.20
C ASP A 149 2.85 18.03 10.59
N SER A 150 1.70 17.92 11.27
CA SER A 150 1.51 18.49 12.62
C SER A 150 1.63 17.47 13.77
N ASN A 151 1.54 16.16 13.49
CA ASN A 151 1.37 15.11 14.51
C ASN A 151 2.32 13.92 14.33
N ARG A 152 3.40 14.07 13.55
CA ARG A 152 4.38 13.02 13.27
C ARG A 152 4.88 12.31 14.54
N ASP A 153 5.38 13.05 15.52
CA ASP A 153 5.98 12.45 16.72
C ASP A 153 4.93 11.71 17.56
N TYR A 154 3.71 12.26 17.60
CA TYR A 154 2.57 11.58 18.21
C TYR A 154 2.25 10.28 17.46
N PHE A 155 2.22 10.29 16.13
CA PHE A 155 1.99 9.09 15.32
C PHE A 155 3.05 8.02 15.58
N LEU A 156 4.33 8.39 15.59
CA LEU A 156 5.43 7.45 15.82
C LEU A 156 5.32 6.84 17.23
N LYS A 157 5.05 7.65 18.26
CA LYS A 157 4.93 7.18 19.64
C LYS A 157 3.67 6.34 19.88
N ALA A 158 2.52 6.78 19.37
CA ALA A 158 1.23 6.11 19.58
C ALA A 158 1.19 4.70 18.96
N ASN A 159 2.03 4.44 17.95
CA ASN A 159 2.16 3.15 17.29
C ASN A 159 3.44 2.39 17.71
N SER A 160 4.07 2.80 18.83
CA SER A 160 5.32 2.22 19.36
C SER A 160 6.46 2.13 18.35
N LEU A 161 6.49 3.00 17.34
CA LEU A 161 7.58 3.05 16.36
C LEU A 161 8.85 3.58 17.03
N THR A 162 8.75 4.67 17.81
CA THR A 162 9.90 5.22 18.54
C THR A 162 10.47 4.25 19.57
N ASP A 163 9.61 3.51 20.26
CA ASP A 163 10.01 2.53 21.28
C ASP A 163 10.84 1.38 20.65
N ASN A 164 10.59 1.10 19.37
CA ASN A 164 11.31 0.12 18.56
C ASN A 164 12.49 0.74 17.78
N GLY A 165 12.91 1.96 18.12
CA GLY A 165 14.03 2.65 17.46
C GLY A 165 13.74 3.08 16.02
N ILE A 166 12.46 3.15 15.62
CA ILE A 166 12.04 3.61 14.31
C ILE A 166 11.75 5.11 14.37
N ASP A 167 12.60 5.88 13.67
CA ASP A 167 12.38 7.30 13.40
C ASP A 167 12.26 7.53 11.89
N ILE A 168 11.26 8.32 11.48
CA ILE A 168 10.87 8.47 10.06
C ILE A 168 10.70 9.94 9.75
N PRO A 169 11.67 10.67 9.17
CA PRO A 169 11.53 12.10 8.90
C PRO A 169 10.37 12.40 7.95
N SER A 170 9.80 13.61 8.01
CA SER A 170 8.56 13.98 7.28
C SER A 170 8.64 13.74 5.77
N HIS A 171 9.81 13.93 5.16
CA HIS A 171 10.03 13.70 3.72
C HIS A 171 10.00 12.22 3.31
N ARG A 172 9.92 11.28 4.26
CA ARG A 172 9.83 9.83 4.02
C ARG A 172 8.43 9.25 4.26
N PHE A 173 7.45 10.13 4.47
CA PHE A 173 6.04 9.78 4.38
C PHE A 173 5.59 9.92 2.93
N HIS A 174 5.10 8.81 2.40
CA HIS A 174 4.55 8.67 1.07
C HIS A 174 3.08 8.35 1.13
N TYR A 175 2.38 8.65 0.03
CA TYR A 175 0.95 8.48 -0.09
C TYR A 175 0.64 7.75 -1.39
N CYS A 176 -0.26 6.78 -1.35
CA CYS A 176 -0.64 6.00 -2.50
C CYS A 176 -2.17 5.97 -2.63
N LEU A 177 -2.66 6.38 -3.79
CA LEU A 177 -4.05 6.20 -4.17
C LEU A 177 -4.16 5.06 -5.18
N ILE A 178 -4.92 4.03 -4.84
CA ILE A 178 -5.29 2.94 -5.74
C ILE A 178 -6.75 3.16 -6.16
N VAL A 179 -6.97 3.47 -7.44
CA VAL A 179 -8.29 3.84 -7.95
C VAL A 179 -8.41 3.51 -9.42
N SER A 180 -9.63 3.19 -9.86
CA SER A 180 -9.94 2.86 -11.25
C SER A 180 -9.23 1.60 -11.77
N ARG A 181 -9.80 1.03 -12.83
CA ARG A 181 -9.16 0.03 -13.67
C ARG A 181 -8.59 0.66 -14.94
N ARG A 182 -7.71 -0.07 -15.63
CA ARG A 182 -7.08 0.34 -16.88
C ARG A 182 -8.11 0.64 -17.99
N ASP A 183 -9.21 -0.11 -18.04
CA ASP A 183 -10.30 0.09 -19.00
C ASP A 183 -11.17 1.32 -18.69
N ARG A 184 -11.00 1.93 -17.51
CA ARG A 184 -11.61 3.19 -17.07
C ARG A 184 -10.68 4.40 -17.24
N MET A 185 -9.57 4.23 -17.98
CA MET A 185 -8.56 5.24 -18.26
C MET A 185 -8.40 5.45 -19.77
N ASP A 186 -8.59 6.67 -20.22
CA ASP A 186 -8.21 7.10 -21.57
C ASP A 186 -6.85 7.83 -21.57
N LYS A 187 -6.36 8.25 -22.74
CA LYS A 187 -5.08 8.99 -22.85
C LYS A 187 -5.11 10.29 -22.05
N SER A 188 -6.25 10.99 -22.03
CA SER A 188 -6.44 12.21 -21.25
C SER A 188 -6.33 11.94 -19.75
N SER A 189 -6.92 10.83 -19.27
CA SER A 189 -6.85 10.37 -17.88
C SER A 189 -5.43 10.06 -17.45
N TYR A 190 -4.62 9.41 -18.31
CA TYR A 190 -3.21 9.13 -17.97
C TYR A 190 -2.38 10.40 -17.82
N ASN A 191 -2.53 11.35 -18.75
CA ASN A 191 -1.84 12.64 -18.67
C ASN A 191 -2.24 13.40 -17.39
N PHE A 192 -3.54 13.44 -17.11
CA PHE A 192 -4.08 14.11 -15.93
C PHE A 192 -3.61 13.46 -14.62
N LYS A 193 -3.64 12.12 -14.54
CA LYS A 193 -3.06 11.37 -13.41
C LYS A 193 -1.59 11.69 -13.20
N SER A 194 -0.81 11.73 -14.29
CA SER A 194 0.62 12.05 -14.23
C SER A 194 0.86 13.46 -13.70
N GLN A 195 0.05 14.43 -14.15
CA GLN A 195 0.11 15.81 -13.67
C GLN A 195 -0.15 15.88 -12.17
N LEU A 196 -1.27 15.31 -11.70
CA LEU A 196 -1.65 15.28 -10.28
C LEU A 196 -0.56 14.67 -9.39
N ALA A 197 0.05 13.57 -9.83
CA ALA A 197 1.13 12.90 -9.12
C ALA A 197 2.41 13.76 -9.09
N SER A 198 2.73 14.48 -10.17
CA SER A 198 3.91 15.34 -10.24
C SER A 198 3.81 16.60 -9.39
N GLU A 199 2.60 17.16 -9.25
CA GLU A 199 2.33 18.36 -8.46
C GLU A 199 2.24 18.06 -6.95
N SER A 200 2.09 16.79 -6.57
CA SER A 200 1.88 16.36 -5.20
C SER A 200 3.09 15.64 -4.63
N VAL A 201 3.80 16.26 -3.69
CA VAL A 201 5.00 15.69 -3.06
C VAL A 201 4.70 14.35 -2.40
N ASN A 202 5.47 13.33 -2.81
CA ASN A 202 5.40 11.93 -2.36
C ASN A 202 4.06 11.22 -2.62
N LEU A 203 3.28 11.68 -3.61
CA LEU A 203 2.05 11.01 -4.03
C LEU A 203 2.33 10.04 -5.18
N LYS A 204 1.78 8.83 -5.06
CA LYS A 204 1.66 7.86 -6.14
C LYS A 204 0.18 7.61 -6.42
N ILE A 205 -0.20 7.56 -7.69
CA ILE A 205 -1.55 7.17 -8.12
C ILE A 205 -1.44 6.00 -9.08
N ALA A 206 -2.09 4.89 -8.77
CA ALA A 206 -2.06 3.67 -9.55
C ALA A 206 -3.47 3.09 -9.74
N THR A 207 -3.64 2.35 -10.84
CA THR A 207 -4.85 1.56 -11.07
C THR A 207 -4.75 0.22 -10.37
N TYR A 208 -5.89 -0.46 -10.18
CA TYR A 208 -5.90 -1.82 -9.65
C TYR A 208 -5.11 -2.81 -10.54
N ASP A 209 -5.15 -2.66 -11.86
CA ASP A 209 -4.33 -3.46 -12.77
C ASP A 209 -2.83 -3.34 -12.49
N ARG A 210 -2.37 -2.20 -11.96
CA ARG A 210 -0.97 -2.03 -11.59
C ARG A 210 -0.60 -2.90 -10.38
N LEU A 211 -1.53 -3.11 -9.45
CA LEU A 211 -1.32 -4.07 -8.36
C LEU A 211 -1.25 -5.51 -8.88
N VAL A 212 -2.08 -5.87 -9.87
CA VAL A 212 -2.00 -7.18 -10.55
C VAL A 212 -0.60 -7.40 -11.12
N GLU A 213 -0.04 -6.40 -11.83
CA GLU A 213 1.34 -6.45 -12.33
C GLU A 213 2.38 -6.55 -11.21
N ASN A 214 2.15 -5.88 -10.09
CA ASN A 214 3.09 -5.86 -8.98
C ASN A 214 3.11 -7.19 -8.23
N ILE A 215 1.98 -7.89 -8.12
CA ILE A 215 1.91 -9.26 -7.58
C ILE A 215 2.84 -10.18 -8.37
N LEU A 216 2.84 -10.09 -9.71
CA LEU A 216 3.72 -10.89 -10.56
C LEU A 216 5.21 -10.61 -10.32
N LYS A 217 5.57 -9.42 -9.82
CA LYS A 217 6.95 -9.02 -9.53
C LYS A 217 7.41 -9.41 -8.13
N LEU A 218 6.53 -9.94 -7.28
CA LEU A 218 6.85 -10.35 -5.92
C LEU A 218 7.83 -11.54 -5.86
N SER A 219 8.07 -12.23 -6.98
CA SER A 219 9.13 -13.23 -7.10
C SER A 219 10.50 -12.68 -6.67
N ASN A 220 10.69 -11.37 -6.79
CA ASN A 220 11.93 -10.66 -6.46
C ASN A 220 11.88 -9.98 -5.08
N GLY A 221 11.01 -10.43 -4.18
CA GLY A 221 10.80 -9.81 -2.88
C GLY A 221 9.70 -8.75 -2.87
N TYR A 222 9.59 -8.02 -1.77
CA TYR A 222 8.80 -6.79 -1.70
C TYR A 222 9.58 -5.62 -2.28
#